data_AF-A0A0P9FTH4-F1
#
_entry.id   AF-A0A0P9FTH4-F1
#
_cell.length_a   1.000
_cell.length_b   1.000
_cell.length_c   1.000
_cell.angle_alpha   90.00
_cell.angle_beta   90.00
_cell.angle_gamma   90.00
#
_symmetry.space_group_name_H-M   'P 1'
#
loop_
_entity.id
_entity.type
_entity.pdbx_description
1 polymer ?
#
loop_
_entity_poly.entity_id
_entity_poly.type
_entity_poly.pdbx_seq_one_letter_code
_entity_poly.pdbx_strand_id
1 'polypeptide(L)'
;MNPTQTTSNEPTDAFYDRIRRRFYMAIPLYLAVPAAFWLAFRYAGFPADWAAFGIGAAGWWAALLLRGPIALLVRKQPKERAGLLVAAASGPLEEGVRLLALWITGFSLNSALSLGQGWAAIEVVFAVVNGIVLASIIKRTDEKAMQAKAFLESTGQMNSSPLWGVLERLFASMFHIGSTLLIAHMPWLLLLMIPAHTGFNLVSVRLAKRSLPLTELFVAAVGIVTITAGLLVWQ
;
A
#
# COMPACT_ATOMS: atom_id res chain seq x y z
N MET A 1 3.25 -55.09 -9.50
CA MET A 1 3.60 -53.80 -10.12
C MET A 1 2.65 -52.76 -9.55
N ASN A 2 3.15 -51.87 -8.69
CA ASN A 2 2.36 -50.75 -8.15
C ASN A 2 2.34 -49.61 -9.17
N PRO A 3 1.17 -49.05 -9.51
CA PRO A 3 1.12 -47.81 -10.28
C PRO A 3 1.51 -46.65 -9.36
N THR A 4 2.62 -45.99 -9.68
CA THR A 4 3.02 -44.71 -9.10
C THR A 4 1.98 -43.65 -9.45
N GLN A 5 1.04 -43.41 -8.54
CA GLN A 5 0.22 -42.20 -8.54
C GLN A 5 1.13 -40.99 -8.31
N THR A 6 1.54 -40.34 -9.38
CA THR A 6 2.06 -38.98 -9.33
C THR A 6 0.85 -38.05 -9.17
N THR A 7 0.44 -37.80 -7.93
CA THR A 7 -0.45 -36.68 -7.62
C THR A 7 0.36 -35.39 -7.80
N SER A 8 0.42 -34.88 -9.03
CA SER A 8 0.93 -33.52 -9.27
C SER A 8 -0.04 -32.56 -8.59
N ASN A 9 0.34 -32.03 -7.42
CA ASN A 9 -0.35 -30.94 -6.72
C ASN A 9 -0.26 -29.60 -7.47
N GLU A 10 -0.19 -29.61 -8.80
CA GLU A 10 -0.17 -28.38 -9.58
C GLU A 10 -1.57 -27.75 -9.59
N PRO A 11 -1.71 -26.46 -9.24
CA PRO A 11 -3.00 -25.80 -9.29
C PRO A 11 -3.54 -25.82 -10.72
N THR A 12 -4.78 -26.30 -10.88
CA THR A 12 -5.43 -26.40 -12.19
C THR A 12 -5.68 -25.03 -12.82
N ASP A 13 -5.79 -24.96 -14.15
CA ASP A 13 -6.18 -23.73 -14.86
C ASP A 13 -7.46 -23.10 -14.31
N ALA A 14 -8.41 -23.93 -13.87
CA ALA A 14 -9.65 -23.50 -13.25
C ALA A 14 -9.45 -22.77 -11.90
N PHE A 15 -8.41 -23.14 -11.13
CA PHE A 15 -8.05 -22.44 -9.90
C PHE A 15 -7.53 -21.04 -10.19
N TYR A 16 -6.61 -20.91 -11.15
CA TYR A 16 -6.04 -19.63 -11.56
C TYR A 16 -7.08 -18.69 -12.17
N ASP A 17 -8.01 -19.22 -12.97
CA ASP A 17 -9.12 -18.42 -13.51
C ASP A 17 -10.04 -17.88 -12.41
N ARG A 18 -10.24 -18.64 -11.34
CA ARG A 18 -11.03 -18.20 -10.19
C ARG A 18 -10.37 -17.03 -9.46
N ILE A 19 -9.06 -17.10 -9.19
CA ILE A 19 -8.31 -16.01 -8.55
C ILE A 19 -8.40 -14.74 -9.40
N ARG A 20 -8.10 -14.87 -10.70
CA ARG A 20 -8.13 -13.76 -11.65
C ARG A 20 -9.51 -13.11 -11.73
N ARG A 21 -10.58 -13.90 -11.86
CA ARG A 21 -11.95 -13.40 -11.90
C ARG A 21 -12.33 -12.66 -10.61
N ARG A 22 -11.99 -13.24 -9.45
CA ARG A 22 -12.24 -12.60 -8.14
C ARG A 22 -11.52 -11.26 -8.02
N PHE A 23 -10.26 -11.19 -8.46
CA PHE A 23 -9.51 -9.93 -8.44
C PHE A 23 -10.15 -8.87 -9.33
N TYR A 24 -10.49 -9.19 -10.59
CA TYR A 24 -11.15 -8.24 -11.48
C TYR A 24 -12.50 -7.75 -10.94
N MET A 25 -13.26 -8.63 -10.29
CA MET A 25 -14.52 -8.24 -9.61
C MET A 25 -14.29 -7.30 -8.42
N ALA A 26 -13.12 -7.33 -7.79
CA ALA A 26 -12.80 -6.46 -6.67
C ALA A 26 -12.26 -5.08 -7.10
N ILE A 27 -11.77 -4.91 -8.34
CA ILE A 27 -11.22 -3.63 -8.82
C ILE A 27 -12.17 -2.44 -8.58
N PRO A 28 -13.49 -2.52 -8.86
CA PRO A 28 -14.40 -1.42 -8.56
C PRO A 28 -14.39 -1.04 -7.08
N LEU A 29 -14.25 -2.01 -6.16
CA LEU A 29 -14.16 -1.75 -4.72
C LEU A 29 -12.85 -1.08 -4.32
N TYR A 30 -11.72 -1.47 -4.95
CA TYR A 30 -10.46 -0.75 -4.78
C TYR A 30 -10.61 0.72 -5.17
N LEU A 31 -11.14 0.98 -6.37
CA LEU A 31 -11.31 2.34 -6.89
C LEU A 31 -12.38 3.14 -6.14
N ALA A 32 -13.32 2.47 -5.47
CA ALA A 32 -14.29 3.12 -4.60
C ALA A 32 -13.64 3.73 -3.35
N VAL A 33 -12.48 3.24 -2.89
CA VAL A 33 -11.78 3.78 -1.70
C VAL A 33 -11.43 5.27 -1.86
N PRO A 34 -10.62 5.70 -2.86
CA PRO A 34 -10.31 7.12 -3.02
C PRO A 34 -11.55 7.96 -3.34
N ALA A 35 -12.51 7.41 -4.09
CA ALA A 35 -13.77 8.09 -4.36
C ALA A 35 -14.59 8.34 -3.08
N ALA A 36 -14.60 7.38 -2.15
CA ALA A 36 -15.30 7.50 -0.89
C ALA A 36 -14.68 8.58 0.01
N PHE A 37 -13.35 8.66 0.11
CA PHE A 37 -12.68 9.74 0.84
C PHE A 37 -12.97 11.10 0.22
N TRP A 38 -12.86 11.20 -1.11
CA TRP A 38 -13.15 12.43 -1.83
C TRP A 38 -14.58 12.93 -1.60
N LEU A 39 -15.56 12.02 -1.71
CA LEU A 39 -16.96 12.35 -1.41
C LEU A 39 -17.13 12.76 0.05
N ALA A 40 -16.58 12.00 1.00
CA ALA A 40 -16.71 12.30 2.43
C ALA A 40 -16.16 13.69 2.78
N PHE A 41 -14.96 14.04 2.32
CA PHE A 41 -14.38 15.36 2.58
C PHE A 41 -15.11 16.48 1.84
N ARG A 42 -15.56 16.24 0.61
CA ARG A 42 -16.37 17.21 -0.13
C ARG A 42 -17.67 17.52 0.62
N TYR A 43 -18.37 16.51 1.14
CA TYR A 43 -19.58 16.68 1.94
C TYR A 43 -19.30 17.38 3.28
N ALA A 44 -18.11 17.17 3.86
CA ALA A 44 -17.66 17.85 5.07
C ALA A 44 -17.21 19.32 4.83
N GLY A 45 -17.32 19.84 3.61
CA GLY A 45 -16.97 21.23 3.28
C GLY A 45 -15.51 21.45 2.89
N PHE A 46 -14.76 20.38 2.60
CA PHE A 46 -13.36 20.43 2.16
C PHE A 46 -13.27 20.01 0.68
N PRO A 47 -13.57 20.91 -0.27
CA PRO A 47 -13.47 20.60 -1.69
C PRO A 47 -12.01 20.35 -2.08
N ALA A 48 -11.80 19.36 -2.96
CA ALA A 48 -10.46 18.98 -3.38
C ALA A 48 -9.71 20.15 -4.05
N ASP A 49 -8.53 20.45 -3.50
CA ASP A 49 -7.49 21.18 -4.20
C ASP A 49 -6.77 20.22 -5.14
N TRP A 50 -7.10 20.30 -6.42
CA TRP A 50 -6.56 19.38 -7.44
C TRP A 50 -5.05 19.53 -7.65
N ALA A 51 -4.47 20.71 -7.38
CA ALA A 51 -3.03 20.90 -7.48
C ALA A 51 -2.32 20.14 -6.35
N ALA A 52 -2.79 20.32 -5.11
CA ALA A 52 -2.27 19.60 -3.95
C ALA A 52 -2.47 18.09 -4.09
N PHE A 53 -3.63 17.65 -4.58
CA PHE A 53 -3.91 16.25 -4.88
C PHE A 53 -2.93 15.67 -5.90
N GLY A 54 -2.72 16.36 -7.03
CA GLY A 54 -1.77 15.92 -8.06
C GLY A 54 -0.34 15.83 -7.54
N ILE A 55 0.08 16.79 -6.71
CA ILE A 55 1.39 16.79 -6.07
C ILE A 55 1.51 15.65 -5.06
N GLY A 56 0.46 15.34 -4.29
CA GLY A 56 0.43 14.18 -3.40
C GLY A 56 0.62 12.86 -4.15
N ALA A 57 -0.06 12.69 -5.29
CA ALA A 57 0.10 11.52 -6.15
C ALA A 57 1.51 11.42 -6.75
N ALA A 58 2.06 12.52 -7.23
CA ALA A 58 3.44 12.58 -7.74
C ALA A 58 4.47 12.33 -6.64
N GLY A 59 4.24 12.84 -5.43
CA GLY A 59 5.09 12.65 -4.26
C GLY A 59 5.21 11.18 -3.87
N TRP A 60 4.10 10.43 -3.81
CA TRP A 60 4.15 8.99 -3.57
C TRP A 60 4.99 8.24 -4.62
N TRP A 61 4.82 8.57 -5.90
CA TRP A 61 5.65 8.00 -6.98
C TRP A 61 7.13 8.32 -6.81
N ALA A 62 7.46 9.57 -6.48
CA ALA A 62 8.84 9.97 -6.23
C ALA A 62 9.44 9.19 -5.06
N ALA A 63 8.70 9.05 -3.95
CA ALA A 63 9.14 8.25 -2.81
C ALA A 63 9.35 6.78 -3.16
N LEU A 64 8.47 6.19 -3.99
CA LEU A 64 8.65 4.83 -4.49
C LEU A 64 9.93 4.69 -5.32
N LEU A 65 10.19 5.64 -6.23
CA LEU A 65 11.39 5.63 -7.07
C LEU A 65 12.68 5.77 -6.25
N LEU A 66 12.66 6.56 -5.17
CA LEU A 66 13.80 6.71 -4.25
C LEU A 66 14.16 5.41 -3.51
N ARG A 67 13.26 4.42 -3.43
CA ARG A 67 13.61 3.09 -2.91
C ARG A 67 14.55 2.34 -3.86
N GLY A 68 14.54 2.64 -5.15
CA GLY A 68 15.43 2.03 -6.15
C GLY A 68 16.92 2.24 -5.85
N PRO A 69 17.39 3.49 -5.64
CA PRO A 69 18.73 3.77 -5.13
C PRO A 69 19.09 2.99 -3.87
N ILE A 70 18.19 2.91 -2.88
CA ILE A 70 18.43 2.12 -1.66
C ILE A 70 18.63 0.64 -1.99
N ALA A 71 17.76 0.07 -2.84
CA ALA A 71 17.88 -1.32 -3.28
C ALA A 71 19.22 -1.59 -3.99
N LEU A 72 19.72 -0.65 -4.80
CA LEU A 72 21.03 -0.75 -5.44
C LEU A 72 22.18 -0.71 -4.42
N LEU A 73 22.09 0.14 -3.39
CA LEU A 73 23.10 0.23 -2.33
C LEU A 73 23.19 -1.06 -1.52
N VAL A 74 22.06 -1.72 -1.26
CA VAL A 74 22.01 -2.94 -0.45
C VAL A 74 22.07 -4.23 -1.27
N ARG A 75 22.27 -4.15 -2.60
CA ARG A 75 22.20 -5.31 -3.51
C ARG A 75 23.17 -6.46 -3.19
N LYS A 76 24.28 -6.17 -2.51
CA LYS A 76 25.29 -7.17 -2.11
C LYS A 76 24.92 -7.90 -0.81
N GLN A 77 23.86 -7.46 -0.11
CA GLN A 77 23.40 -8.09 1.12
C GLN A 77 22.58 -9.34 0.81
N PRO A 78 22.45 -10.28 1.77
CA PRO A 78 21.50 -11.39 1.67
C PRO A 78 20.08 -10.88 1.38
N LYS A 79 19.31 -11.59 0.54
CA LYS A 79 17.98 -11.16 0.05
C LYS A 79 17.05 -10.69 1.18
N GLU A 80 17.01 -11.42 2.29
CA GLU A 80 16.18 -11.09 3.45
C GLU A 80 16.60 -9.76 4.10
N ARG A 81 17.91 -9.56 4.31
CA ARG A 81 18.46 -8.33 4.88
C ARG A 81 18.29 -7.15 3.93
N ALA A 82 18.49 -7.36 2.62
CA ALA A 82 18.25 -6.33 1.61
C ALA A 82 16.78 -5.88 1.61
N GLY A 83 15.84 -6.83 1.65
CA GLY A 83 14.40 -6.54 1.73
C GLY A 83 14.04 -5.75 2.99
N LEU A 84 14.58 -6.14 4.15
CA LEU A 84 14.38 -5.43 5.41
C LEU A 84 14.92 -3.99 5.34
N LEU A 85 16.12 -3.77 4.78
CA LEU A 85 16.71 -2.43 4.69
C LEU A 85 15.93 -1.52 3.73
N VAL A 86 15.47 -2.04 2.60
CA VAL A 86 14.61 -1.29 1.67
C VAL A 86 13.27 -0.96 2.33
N ALA A 87 12.67 -1.90 3.06
CA ALA A 87 11.45 -1.65 3.82
C ALA A 87 11.68 -0.64 4.95
N ALA A 88 12.81 -0.71 5.65
CA ALA A 88 13.16 0.24 6.72
C ALA A 88 13.34 1.68 6.20
N ALA A 89 13.83 1.83 4.96
CA ALA A 89 13.97 3.12 4.29
C ALA A 89 12.63 3.71 3.82
N SER A 90 11.53 2.94 3.81
CA SER A 90 10.23 3.43 3.33
C SER A 90 9.73 4.66 4.10
N GLY A 91 9.71 4.62 5.44
CA GLY A 91 9.27 5.73 6.27
C GLY A 91 10.07 7.02 6.03
N PRO A 92 11.42 7.02 6.17
CA PRO A 92 12.24 8.20 5.89
C PRO A 92 12.00 8.80 4.50
N LEU A 93 11.91 7.95 3.47
CA LEU A 93 11.74 8.42 2.09
C LEU A 93 10.33 8.98 1.86
N GLU A 94 9.29 8.27 2.30
CA GLU A 94 7.91 8.72 2.11
C GLU A 94 7.58 9.95 2.93
N GLU A 95 7.91 9.96 4.22
CA GLU A 95 7.61 11.11 5.06
C GLU A 95 8.46 12.33 4.69
N GLY A 96 9.72 12.12 4.27
CA GLY A 96 10.57 13.19 3.76
C GLY A 96 10.01 13.84 2.49
N VAL A 97 9.57 13.02 1.52
CA VAL A 97 8.92 13.53 0.31
C VAL A 97 7.57 14.17 0.63
N ARG A 98 6.81 13.64 1.58
CA ARG A 98 5.55 14.25 2.03
C ARG A 98 5.75 15.64 2.61
N LEU A 99 6.77 15.85 3.44
CA LEU A 99 7.09 17.18 3.95
C LEU A 99 7.47 18.14 2.83
N LEU A 100 8.27 17.71 1.85
CA LEU A 100 8.60 18.53 0.69
C LEU A 100 7.36 18.88 -0.14
N ALA A 101 6.46 17.93 -0.33
CA ALA A 101 5.20 18.15 -1.02
C ALA A 101 4.33 19.19 -0.28
N LEU A 102 4.26 19.11 1.06
CA LEU A 102 3.58 20.11 1.89
C LEU A 102 4.24 21.49 1.83
N TRP A 103 5.57 21.59 1.69
CA TRP A 103 6.25 22.86 1.46
C TRP A 103 5.85 23.50 0.12
N ILE A 104 5.56 22.69 -0.90
CA ILE A 104 5.15 23.17 -2.22
C ILE A 104 3.67 23.58 -2.23
N THR A 105 2.80 22.77 -1.61
CA THR A 105 1.33 22.97 -1.66
C THR A 105 0.79 23.82 -0.51
N GLY A 106 1.61 24.08 0.50
CA GLY A 106 1.23 24.79 1.72
C GLY A 106 0.66 23.89 2.81
N PHE A 107 0.61 24.45 4.01
CA PHE A 107 0.28 23.77 5.25
C PHE A 107 -1.17 23.96 5.70
N SER A 108 -2.09 24.37 4.82
CA SER A 108 -3.50 24.51 5.20
C SER A 108 -4.21 23.16 5.30
N LEU A 109 -5.27 23.07 6.09
CA LEU A 109 -6.11 21.87 6.21
C LEU A 109 -6.56 21.34 4.85
N ASN A 110 -7.09 22.22 3.98
CA ASN A 110 -7.61 21.78 2.68
C ASN A 110 -6.51 21.26 1.74
N SER A 111 -5.34 21.90 1.75
CA SER A 111 -4.16 21.46 0.98
C SER A 111 -3.65 20.12 1.50
N ALA A 112 -3.51 19.96 2.82
CA ALA A 112 -3.07 18.73 3.46
C ALA A 112 -4.03 17.56 3.23
N LEU A 113 -5.34 17.78 3.35
CA LEU A 113 -6.36 16.78 2.99
C LEU A 113 -6.25 16.36 1.53
N SER A 114 -6.11 17.31 0.62
CA SER A 114 -6.05 17.03 -0.81
C SER A 114 -4.77 16.29 -1.18
N LEU A 115 -3.63 16.71 -0.63
CA LEU A 115 -2.34 16.05 -0.79
C LEU A 115 -2.38 14.61 -0.26
N GLY A 116 -2.90 14.40 0.95
CA GLY A 116 -3.04 13.07 1.55
C GLY A 116 -3.95 12.15 0.74
N GLN A 117 -5.06 12.69 0.20
CA GLN A 117 -5.95 11.94 -0.69
C GLN A 117 -5.27 11.57 -2.01
N GLY A 118 -4.52 12.48 -2.62
CA GLY A 118 -3.76 12.20 -3.84
C GLY A 118 -2.73 11.10 -3.64
N TRP A 119 -2.01 11.16 -2.52
CA TRP A 119 -1.05 10.14 -2.07
C TRP A 119 -1.71 8.76 -1.94
N ALA A 120 -2.83 8.69 -1.22
CA ALA A 120 -3.57 7.46 -1.04
C ALA A 120 -4.18 6.91 -2.35
N ALA A 121 -4.74 7.80 -3.18
CA ALA A 121 -5.40 7.42 -4.42
C ALA A 121 -4.45 6.77 -5.43
N ILE A 122 -3.25 7.33 -5.62
CA ILE A 122 -2.29 6.77 -6.57
C ILE A 122 -1.75 5.41 -6.11
N GLU A 123 -1.62 5.23 -4.79
CA GLU A 123 -1.20 3.95 -4.23
C GLU A 123 -2.25 2.86 -4.46
N VAL A 124 -3.55 3.20 -4.38
CA VAL A 124 -4.64 2.30 -4.76
C VAL A 124 -4.55 1.93 -6.24
N VAL A 125 -4.34 2.91 -7.12
CA VAL A 125 -4.16 2.66 -8.56
C VAL A 125 -2.96 1.75 -8.81
N PHE A 126 -1.84 2.00 -8.15
CA PHE A 126 -0.64 1.16 -8.24
C PHE A 126 -0.92 -0.27 -7.78
N ALA A 127 -1.66 -0.45 -6.68
CA ALA A 127 -2.06 -1.78 -6.20
C ALA A 127 -2.94 -2.51 -7.22
N VAL A 128 -3.89 -1.82 -7.85
CA VAL A 128 -4.73 -2.38 -8.92
C VAL A 128 -3.87 -2.78 -10.11
N VAL A 129 -2.99 -1.91 -10.60
CA VAL A 129 -2.10 -2.19 -11.75
C VAL A 129 -1.22 -3.40 -11.45
N ASN A 130 -0.60 -3.46 -10.27
CA ASN A 130 0.21 -4.61 -9.87
C ASN A 130 -0.61 -5.89 -9.79
N GLY A 131 -1.84 -5.83 -9.28
CA GLY A 131 -2.72 -6.99 -9.24
C GLY A 131 -3.14 -7.46 -10.64
N ILE A 132 -3.37 -6.55 -11.59
CA ILE A 132 -3.63 -6.89 -13.00
C ILE A 132 -2.40 -7.58 -13.62
N VAL A 133 -1.21 -7.01 -13.41
CA VAL A 133 0.05 -7.58 -13.90
C VAL A 133 0.24 -8.98 -13.30
N LEU A 134 0.02 -9.15 -12.00
CA LEU A 134 0.11 -10.43 -11.32
C LEU A 134 -0.88 -11.44 -11.90
N ALA A 135 -2.13 -11.04 -12.09
CA ALA A 135 -3.17 -11.88 -12.66
C ALA A 135 -2.87 -12.29 -14.12
N SER A 136 -2.12 -11.46 -14.87
CA SER A 136 -1.63 -11.81 -16.21
C SER A 136 -0.46 -12.80 -16.18
N ILE A 137 0.39 -12.75 -15.15
CA ILE A 137 1.55 -13.65 -14.97
C ILE A 137 1.11 -15.03 -14.49
N ILE A 138 0.05 -15.12 -13.70
CA ILE A 138 -0.43 -16.39 -13.13
C ILE A 138 -0.76 -17.46 -14.20
N LYS A 139 -1.12 -17.08 -15.43
CA LYS A 139 -1.35 -18.04 -16.53
C LYS A 139 -0.11 -18.37 -17.36
N ARG A 140 0.96 -17.62 -17.19
CA ARG A 140 2.20 -17.83 -17.95
C ARG A 140 2.97 -19.01 -17.37
N THR A 141 3.65 -19.76 -18.23
CA THR A 141 4.45 -20.95 -17.88
C THR A 141 5.94 -20.74 -18.11
N ASP A 142 6.36 -19.53 -18.48
CA ASP A 142 7.78 -19.20 -18.58
C ASP A 142 8.48 -19.21 -17.21
N GLU A 143 9.80 -19.39 -17.23
CA GLU A 143 10.62 -19.54 -16.03
C GLU A 143 10.41 -18.41 -15.00
N LYS A 144 10.26 -17.16 -15.46
CA LYS A 144 10.02 -16.01 -14.59
C LYS A 144 8.63 -16.05 -13.96
N ALA A 145 7.62 -16.46 -14.72
CA ALA A 145 6.27 -16.66 -14.21
C ALA A 145 6.22 -17.78 -13.15
N MET A 146 6.94 -18.89 -13.36
CA MET A 146 7.05 -19.97 -12.39
C MET A 146 7.75 -19.53 -11.09
N GLN A 147 8.85 -18.77 -11.20
CA GLN A 147 9.51 -18.17 -10.03
C GLN A 147 8.57 -17.21 -9.27
N ALA A 148 7.78 -16.41 -9.98
CA ALA A 148 6.82 -15.51 -9.37
C ALA A 148 5.69 -16.27 -8.66
N LYS A 149 5.15 -17.34 -9.25
CA LYS A 149 4.13 -18.19 -8.62
C LYS A 149 4.65 -18.89 -7.37
N ALA A 150 5.83 -19.49 -7.45
CA ALA A 150 6.48 -20.13 -6.29
C ALA A 150 6.70 -19.14 -5.15
N PHE A 151 7.05 -17.88 -5.47
CA PHE A 151 7.13 -16.83 -4.47
C PHE A 151 5.76 -16.51 -3.84
N LEU A 152 4.70 -16.35 -4.63
CA LEU A 152 3.34 -16.08 -4.12
C LEU A 152 2.75 -17.23 -3.28
N GLU A 153 3.09 -18.47 -3.63
CA GLU A 153 2.75 -19.66 -2.83
C GLU A 153 3.46 -19.61 -1.49
N SER A 154 4.76 -19.31 -1.49
CA SER A 154 5.57 -19.23 -0.26
C SER A 154 5.11 -18.14 0.71
N THR A 155 4.39 -17.13 0.23
CA THR A 155 3.83 -16.04 1.04
C THR A 155 2.37 -16.27 1.44
N GLY A 156 1.75 -17.38 1.02
CA GLY A 156 0.34 -17.69 1.29
C GLY A 156 -0.64 -16.76 0.56
N GLN A 157 -0.16 -15.94 -0.37
CA GLN A 157 -0.97 -14.92 -1.07
C GLN A 157 -1.85 -15.50 -2.17
N MET A 158 -1.60 -16.72 -2.64
CA MET A 158 -2.39 -17.34 -3.73
C MET A 158 -3.85 -17.63 -3.35
N ASN A 159 -4.18 -17.78 -2.06
CA ASN A 159 -5.52 -18.15 -1.60
C ASN A 159 -6.27 -17.01 -0.89
N SER A 160 -5.69 -15.81 -0.79
CA SER A 160 -6.31 -14.71 -0.08
C SER A 160 -7.49 -14.12 -0.88
N SER A 161 -8.55 -13.73 -0.18
CA SER A 161 -9.66 -12.99 -0.79
C SER A 161 -9.16 -11.59 -1.21
N PRO A 162 -9.45 -11.13 -2.45
CA PRO A 162 -9.13 -9.77 -2.87
C PRO A 162 -9.75 -8.68 -2.00
N LEU A 163 -10.81 -9.01 -1.24
CA LEU A 163 -11.46 -8.10 -0.31
C LEU A 163 -10.54 -7.67 0.84
N TRP A 164 -9.59 -8.53 1.25
CA TRP A 164 -8.60 -8.14 2.25
C TRP A 164 -7.76 -6.97 1.77
N GLY A 165 -7.27 -7.05 0.53
CA GLY A 165 -6.52 -5.94 -0.03
C GLY A 165 -7.36 -4.66 -0.22
N VAL A 166 -8.69 -4.75 -0.40
CA VAL A 166 -9.56 -3.55 -0.36
C VAL A 166 -9.58 -2.91 1.03
N LEU A 167 -9.73 -3.72 2.08
CA LEU A 167 -9.70 -3.23 3.47
C LEU A 167 -8.34 -2.63 3.82
N GLU A 168 -7.26 -3.32 3.45
CA GLU A 168 -5.90 -2.83 3.63
C GLU A 168 -5.73 -1.46 2.96
N ARG A 169 -6.22 -1.30 1.71
CA ARG A 169 -6.17 -0.02 1.00
C ARG A 169 -7.00 1.07 1.67
N LEU A 170 -8.19 0.75 2.18
CA LEU A 170 -9.03 1.69 2.92
C LEU A 170 -8.28 2.25 4.13
N PHE A 171 -7.69 1.38 4.95
CA PHE A 171 -7.05 1.76 6.20
C PHE A 171 -5.64 2.32 6.00
N ALA A 172 -4.89 1.85 5.01
CA ALA A 172 -3.64 2.49 4.59
C ALA A 172 -3.90 3.92 4.09
N SER A 173 -5.00 4.13 3.34
CA SER A 173 -5.41 5.48 2.93
C SER A 173 -5.68 6.38 4.14
N MET A 174 -6.36 5.86 5.18
CA MET A 174 -6.57 6.60 6.43
C MET A 174 -5.24 6.98 7.08
N PHE A 175 -4.29 6.04 7.14
CA PHE A 175 -2.96 6.31 7.67
C PHE A 175 -2.24 7.43 6.90
N HIS A 176 -2.21 7.37 5.56
CA HIS A 176 -1.53 8.38 4.75
C HIS A 176 -2.18 9.76 4.84
N ILE A 177 -3.52 9.84 4.79
CA ILE A 177 -4.25 11.09 4.96
C ILE A 177 -4.00 11.67 6.35
N GLY A 178 -4.15 10.87 7.40
CA GLY A 178 -3.90 11.30 8.77
C GLY A 178 -2.46 11.74 9.03
N SER A 179 -1.48 11.01 8.50
CA SER A 179 -0.06 11.38 8.61
C SER A 179 0.22 12.73 7.94
N THR A 180 -0.41 12.97 6.79
CA THR A 180 -0.31 14.25 6.09
C THR A 180 -0.89 15.38 6.93
N LEU A 181 -2.05 15.19 7.56
CA LEU A 181 -2.66 16.18 8.44
C LEU A 181 -1.81 16.50 9.67
N LEU A 182 -1.25 15.46 10.30
CA LEU A 182 -0.39 15.61 11.47
C LEU A 182 0.88 16.39 11.14
N ILE A 183 1.60 16.00 10.08
CA ILE A 183 2.81 16.69 9.64
C ILE A 183 2.48 18.11 9.17
N ALA A 184 1.33 18.31 8.53
CA ALA A 184 0.94 19.63 8.09
C ALA A 184 0.69 20.59 9.28
N HIS A 185 0.06 20.08 10.34
CA HIS A 185 -0.22 20.85 11.55
C HIS A 185 1.06 21.16 12.34
N MET A 186 1.92 20.16 12.50
CA MET A 186 3.19 20.29 13.23
C MET A 186 4.29 19.54 12.49
N PRO A 187 5.10 20.21 11.65
CA PRO A 187 6.12 19.56 10.81
C PRO A 187 7.14 18.72 11.58
N TRP A 188 7.39 19.04 12.86
CA TRP A 188 8.26 18.25 13.74
C TRP A 188 7.73 16.83 14.03
N LEU A 189 6.43 16.58 13.85
CA LEU A 189 5.86 15.23 13.91
C LEU A 189 6.45 14.31 12.84
N LEU A 190 7.13 14.84 11.82
CA LEU A 190 7.94 14.05 10.89
C LEU A 190 8.86 13.07 11.63
N LEU A 191 9.52 13.51 12.71
CA LEU A 191 10.46 12.68 13.47
C LEU A 191 9.78 11.47 14.13
N LEU A 192 8.48 11.60 14.47
CA LEU A 192 7.67 10.51 15.00
C LEU A 192 7.05 9.66 13.87
N MET A 193 6.62 10.31 12.79
CA MET A 193 5.96 9.65 11.66
C MET A 193 6.91 8.75 10.88
N ILE A 194 8.20 9.09 10.78
CA ILE A 194 9.21 8.24 10.15
C ILE A 194 9.28 6.84 10.79
N PRO A 195 9.57 6.69 12.10
CA PRO A 195 9.61 5.38 12.74
C PRO A 195 8.22 4.75 12.81
N ALA A 196 7.14 5.53 12.97
CA ALA A 196 5.77 5.00 12.98
C ALA A 196 5.41 4.34 11.65
N HIS A 197 5.69 4.99 10.52
CA HIS A 197 5.43 4.45 9.19
C HIS A 197 6.33 3.26 8.88
N THR A 198 7.64 3.35 9.13
CA THR A 198 8.53 2.20 8.95
C THR A 198 8.06 1.01 9.81
N GLY A 199 7.68 1.25 11.06
CA GLY A 199 7.11 0.25 11.96
C GLY A 199 5.81 -0.35 11.40
N PHE A 200 4.89 0.49 10.94
CA PHE A 200 3.64 0.07 10.31
C PHE A 200 3.89 -0.89 9.14
N ASN A 201 4.80 -0.56 8.22
CA ASN A 201 5.13 -1.42 7.08
C ASN A 201 5.77 -2.75 7.50
N LEU A 202 6.76 -2.70 8.39
CA LEU A 202 7.47 -3.90 8.85
C LEU A 202 6.57 -4.85 9.66
N VAL A 203 5.75 -4.29 10.55
CA VAL A 203 4.80 -5.08 11.35
C VAL A 203 3.73 -5.67 10.45
N SER A 204 3.18 -4.91 9.49
CA SER A 204 2.19 -5.42 8.54
C SER A 204 2.73 -6.61 7.73
N VAL A 205 3.95 -6.50 7.20
CA VAL A 205 4.59 -7.62 6.48
C VAL A 205 4.83 -8.82 7.39
N ARG A 206 5.25 -8.59 8.64
CA ARG A 206 5.50 -9.67 9.62
C ARG A 206 4.21 -10.38 10.02
N LEU A 207 3.12 -9.62 10.21
CA LEU A 207 1.80 -10.15 10.55
C LEU A 207 1.19 -10.88 9.35
N ALA A 208 1.36 -10.37 8.12
CA ALA A 208 0.79 -10.98 6.91
C ALA A 208 1.30 -12.40 6.69
N LYS A 209 2.57 -12.67 7.06
CA LYS A 209 3.17 -14.01 7.05
C LYS A 209 2.55 -14.97 8.08
N ARG A 210 1.87 -14.46 9.11
CA ARG A 210 1.27 -15.26 10.19
C ARG A 210 -0.24 -15.35 10.08
N SER A 211 -0.92 -14.24 9.83
CA SER A 211 -2.38 -14.13 9.83
C SER A 211 -2.83 -12.86 9.12
N LEU A 212 -3.59 -13.02 8.03
CA LEU A 212 -4.22 -11.90 7.32
C LEU A 212 -5.20 -11.13 8.23
N PRO A 213 -6.14 -11.78 8.95
CA PRO A 213 -7.05 -11.05 9.84
C PRO A 213 -6.34 -10.18 10.89
N LEU A 214 -5.23 -10.67 11.46
CA LEU A 214 -4.46 -9.90 12.44
C LEU A 214 -3.75 -8.71 11.81
N THR A 215 -3.29 -8.86 10.57
CA THR A 215 -2.70 -7.77 9.78
C THR A 215 -3.73 -6.67 9.55
N GLU A 216 -4.94 -7.05 9.15
CA GLU A 216 -6.02 -6.11 8.84
C GLU A 216 -6.51 -5.39 10.09
N LEU A 217 -6.62 -6.09 11.22
CA LEU A 217 -6.93 -5.46 12.50
C LEU A 217 -5.86 -4.44 12.92
N PHE A 218 -4.58 -4.79 12.76
CA PHE A 218 -3.47 -3.88 13.04
C PHE A 218 -3.51 -2.65 12.12
N VAL A 219 -3.64 -2.87 10.81
CA VAL A 219 -3.67 -1.80 9.81
C VAL A 219 -4.88 -0.89 10.03
N ALA A 220 -6.06 -1.46 10.34
CA ALA A 220 -7.26 -0.71 10.68
C ALA A 220 -7.08 0.13 11.94
N ALA A 221 -6.56 -0.45 13.03
CA ALA A 221 -6.35 0.27 14.26
C ALA A 221 -5.39 1.46 14.07
N VAL A 222 -4.25 1.24 13.41
CA VAL A 222 -3.27 2.31 13.15
C VAL A 222 -3.86 3.36 12.21
N GLY A 223 -4.50 2.96 11.11
CA GLY A 223 -5.12 3.88 10.15
C GLY A 223 -6.19 4.77 10.80
N ILE A 224 -7.09 4.18 11.57
CA ILE A 224 -8.15 4.91 12.30
C ILE A 224 -7.56 5.89 13.31
N VAL A 225 -6.60 5.44 14.13
CA VAL A 225 -5.95 6.30 15.12
C VAL A 225 -5.26 7.48 14.43
N THR A 226 -4.52 7.23 13.36
CA THR A 226 -3.77 8.26 12.64
C THR A 226 -4.68 9.28 11.96
N ILE A 227 -5.76 8.86 11.27
CA ILE A 227 -6.70 9.83 10.67
C ILE A 227 -7.49 10.59 11.71
N THR A 228 -7.89 9.93 12.81
CA THR A 228 -8.64 10.59 13.88
C THR A 228 -7.78 11.64 14.57
N ALA A 229 -6.55 11.29 14.95
CA ALA A 229 -5.59 12.25 15.50
C ALA A 229 -5.32 13.39 14.50
N GLY A 230 -5.13 13.04 13.22
CA GLY A 230 -4.94 14.00 12.14
C GLY A 230 -6.09 14.96 11.98
N LEU A 231 -7.35 14.55 12.15
CA LEU A 231 -8.51 15.45 12.08
C LEU A 231 -8.68 16.29 13.35
N LEU A 232 -8.41 15.70 14.53
CA LEU A 232 -8.61 16.37 15.82
C LEU A 232 -7.67 17.56 16.03
N VAL A 233 -6.45 17.55 15.49
CA VAL A 233 -5.50 18.68 15.63
C VAL A 233 -5.92 19.93 14.83
N TRP A 234 -6.96 19.84 14.00
CA TRP A 234 -7.49 20.96 13.20
C TRP A 234 -8.87 21.47 13.66
N GLN A 235 -9.35 21.00 14.81
CA GLN A 235 -10.55 21.52 15.48
C GLN A 235 -10.18 22.66 16.42
#